data_AF-A0AA88I352-F1
#
_entry.id   AF-A0AA88I352-F1
#
_cell.length_a   1.000
_cell.length_b   1.000
_cell.length_c   1.000
_cell.angle_alpha   90.00
_cell.angle_beta   90.00
_cell.angle_gamma   90.00
#
_symmetry.space_group_name_H-M   'P 1'
#
loop_
_entity.id
_entity.type
_entity.pdbx_description
1 polymer ?
#
loop_
_entity_poly.entity_id
_entity_poly.type
_entity_poly.pdbx_seq_one_letter_code
_entity_poly.pdbx_strand_id
1 'polypeptide(L)' 'MSGRPSSVTPLKKLPVHLQSAQNRLIIKNGKVVNSDSVEDVDIYVEDGIIRQVGNNLIIPGGARVIDARGRYVFP' A
#
# COMPACT_ATOMS: atom_id res chain seq x y z
N MET A 1 19.28 43.15 -0.69
CA MET A 1 19.43 41.76 -1.20
C MET A 1 18.20 40.99 -0.79
N SER A 2 17.33 40.70 -1.75
CA SER A 2 15.96 40.22 -1.55
C SER A 2 15.92 38.78 -1.03
N GLY A 3 15.21 38.58 0.09
CA GLY A 3 14.85 37.25 0.57
C GLY A 3 13.96 36.53 -0.44
N ARG A 4 14.24 35.25 -0.69
CA ARG A 4 13.36 34.39 -1.49
C ARG A 4 12.09 34.09 -0.66
N PRO A 5 10.88 34.27 -1.20
CA PRO A 5 9.68 33.79 -0.52
C PRO A 5 9.65 32.26 -0.60
N SER A 6 9.75 31.59 0.55
CA SER A 6 9.47 30.16 0.68
C SER A 6 7.97 29.95 0.52
N SER A 7 7.53 29.54 -0.67
CA SER A 7 6.15 29.14 -0.94
C SER A 7 5.86 27.79 -0.29
N VAL A 8 5.57 27.78 1.01
CA VAL A 8 4.90 26.65 1.62
C VAL A 8 3.43 26.74 1.21
N THR A 9 3.08 26.08 0.10
CA THR A 9 1.68 25.95 -0.29
C THR A 9 0.94 25.24 0.85
N PRO A 10 -0.15 25.82 1.40
CA PRO A 10 -0.97 25.11 2.36
C PRO A 10 -1.54 23.91 1.61
N LEU A 11 -1.16 22.69 2.00
CA LEU A 11 -1.78 21.48 1.49
C LEU A 11 -3.27 21.60 1.79
N LYS A 12 -4.07 21.93 0.76
CA LYS A 12 -5.53 21.79 0.81
C LYS A 12 -5.77 20.39 1.38
N LYS A 13 -6.40 20.30 2.56
CA LYS A 13 -6.73 19.01 3.19
C LYS A 13 -7.38 18.15 2.12
N LEU A 14 -6.65 17.13 1.66
CA LEU A 14 -7.18 16.19 0.70
C LEU A 14 -8.46 15.60 1.31
N PRO A 15 -9.50 15.33 0.52
CA PRO A 15 -10.67 14.63 1.02
C PRO A 15 -10.25 13.40 1.83
N VAL A 16 -10.84 13.16 2.99
CA VAL A 16 -10.42 12.11 3.94
C VAL A 16 -10.33 10.73 3.25
N HIS A 17 -11.21 10.47 2.28
CA HIS A 17 -11.21 9.25 1.48
C HIS A 17 -9.98 9.09 0.56
N LEU A 18 -9.33 10.20 0.15
CA LEU A 18 -8.06 10.22 -0.59
C LEU A 18 -6.84 10.16 0.34
N GLN A 19 -6.95 10.67 1.57
CA GLN A 19 -5.89 10.56 2.59
C GLN A 19 -5.75 9.11 3.09
N SER A 20 -6.87 8.43 3.37
CA SER A 20 -6.85 7.00 3.73
C SER A 20 -6.33 6.11 2.61
N ALA A 21 -6.55 6.50 1.34
CA ALA A 21 -6.00 5.80 0.19
C ALA A 21 -4.47 5.79 0.14
N GLN A 22 -3.80 6.84 0.65
CA GLN A 22 -2.33 6.91 0.66
C GLN A 22 -1.68 5.82 1.53
N ASN A 23 -2.43 5.29 2.51
CA ASN A 23 -1.95 4.27 3.43
C ASN A 23 -2.42 2.85 3.06
N ARG A 24 -3.12 2.69 1.93
CA ARG A 24 -3.57 1.39 1.42
C ARG A 24 -2.59 0.84 0.38
N LEU A 25 -2.17 -0.40 0.57
CA LEU A 25 -1.30 -1.13 -0.32
C LEU A 25 -1.87 -2.54 -0.55
N ILE A 26 -1.82 -3.01 -1.79
CA ILE A 26 -1.95 -4.44 -2.09
C ILE A 26 -0.72 -4.93 -2.84
N ILE A 27 -0.18 -6.05 -2.38
CA ILE A 27 0.87 -6.82 -3.05
C ILE A 27 0.17 -8.01 -3.72
N LYS A 28 0.24 -8.11 -5.05
CA LYS A 28 -0.45 -9.14 -5.83
C LYS A 28 0.48 -10.16 -6.43
N ASN A 29 -0.01 -11.37 -6.67
CA ASN A 29 0.66 -12.45 -7.41
C ASN A 29 2.03 -12.86 -6.83
N GLY A 30 2.26 -12.65 -5.53
CA GLY A 30 3.53 -12.96 -4.88
C GLY A 30 3.54 -14.35 -4.26
N LYS A 31 4.75 -14.91 -4.07
CA LYS A 31 4.96 -16.06 -3.18
C LYS A 31 5.28 -15.56 -1.79
N VAL A 32 4.31 -15.61 -0.88
CA VAL A 32 4.48 -15.20 0.51
C VAL A 32 5.19 -16.31 1.26
N VAL A 33 6.28 -15.94 1.94
CA VAL A 33 7.12 -16.87 2.69
C VAL A 33 6.96 -16.62 4.17
N ASN A 34 6.45 -17.63 4.88
CA ASN A 34 6.49 -17.70 6.33
C ASN A 34 7.44 -18.82 6.78
N SER A 35 7.65 -18.96 8.09
CA SER A 35 8.55 -19.99 8.64
C SER A 35 8.06 -21.42 8.39
N ASP A 36 6.77 -21.60 8.14
CA ASP A 36 6.07 -22.88 8.01
C ASP A 36 5.69 -23.22 6.58
N SER A 37 5.38 -22.22 5.74
CA SER A 37 4.92 -22.46 4.36
C SER A 37 5.32 -21.35 3.37
N VAL A 38 5.19 -21.68 2.08
CA VAL A 38 5.28 -20.73 0.97
C VAL A 38 3.99 -20.84 0.16
N GLU A 39 3.29 -19.73 -0.02
CA GLU A 39 1.97 -19.70 -0.65
C GLU A 39 1.86 -18.61 -1.73
N ASP A 40 1.17 -18.91 -2.83
CA ASP A 40 0.81 -17.93 -3.86
C ASP A 40 -0.49 -17.21 -3.45
N VAL A 41 -0.34 -16.03 -2.82
CA VAL A 41 -1.45 -15.23 -2.28
C VAL A 41 -1.19 -13.74 -2.42
N ASP A 42 -2.25 -12.94 -2.40
CA ASP A 42 -2.18 -11.48 -2.33
C ASP A 42 -2.15 -11.04 -0.85
N ILE A 43 -1.52 -9.89 -0.57
CA ILE A 43 -1.47 -9.27 0.76
C ILE A 43 -2.07 -7.86 0.68
N TYR A 44 -3.08 -7.58 1.49
CA TYR A 44 -3.65 -6.26 1.68
C TYR A 44 -3.17 -5.62 2.99
N VAL A 45 -2.66 -4.40 2.88
CA VAL A 45 -2.13 -3.59 3.97
C VAL A 45 -2.88 -2.27 4.03
N GLU A 46 -3.26 -1.87 5.24
CA GLU A 46 -3.90 -0.59 5.51
C GLU A 46 -3.39 -0.03 6.83
N ASP A 47 -2.90 1.22 6.79
CA ASP A 47 -2.29 1.92 7.92
C ASP A 47 -1.12 1.14 8.55
N GLY A 48 -0.31 0.51 7.70
CA GLY A 48 0.85 -0.29 8.11
C GLY A 48 0.50 -1.67 8.70
N ILE A 49 -0.78 -2.05 8.74
CA ILE A 49 -1.26 -3.32 9.26
C ILE A 49 -1.68 -4.23 8.12
N ILE A 50 -1.21 -5.48 8.11
CA ILE A 50 -1.74 -6.51 7.21
C ILE A 50 -3.19 -6.80 7.62
N ARG A 51 -4.15 -6.37 6.79
CA ARG A 51 -5.58 -6.55 7.06
C ARG A 51 -6.09 -7.88 6.55
N GLN A 52 -5.54 -8.36 5.43
CA GLN A 52 -5.98 -9.61 4.82
C GLN A 52 -4.84 -10.24 3.99
N VAL A 53 -4.80 -11.57 3.99
CA VAL A 53 -3.95 -12.40 3.15
C VAL A 53 -4.83 -13.45 2.49
N GLY A 54 -4.63 -13.68 1.20
CA GLY A 54 -5.38 -14.71 0.45
C GLY A 54 -5.58 -14.35 -1.01
N ASN A 55 -6.44 -15.11 -1.68
CA ASN A 55 -6.74 -14.93 -3.10
C ASN A 55 -8.05 -14.14 -3.30
N ASN A 56 -8.16 -13.43 -4.42
CA ASN A 56 -9.37 -12.69 -4.83
C ASN A 56 -9.86 -11.68 -3.77
N LEU A 57 -8.93 -10.95 -3.15
CA LEU A 57 -9.25 -9.98 -2.11
C LEU A 57 -10.13 -8.83 -2.64
N ILE A 58 -11.16 -8.47 -1.87
CA ILE A 58 -11.98 -7.29 -2.13
C ILE A 58 -11.31 -6.09 -1.47
N ILE A 59 -10.72 -5.22 -2.28
CA ILE A 59 -9.92 -4.09 -1.82
C ILE A 59 -10.71 -2.79 -1.99
N PRO A 60 -10.83 -1.94 -0.94
CA PRO A 60 -11.37 -0.59 -1.10
C PRO A 60 -10.60 0.21 -2.16
N GLY A 61 -11.30 1.05 -2.92
CA GLY A 61 -10.70 1.85 -3.99
C GLY A 61 -9.53 2.73 -3.51
N GLY A 62 -8.56 2.96 -4.38
CA GLY A 62 -7.42 3.85 -4.10
C GLY A 62 -6.21 3.19 -3.42
N ALA A 63 -6.22 1.87 -3.20
CA ALA A 63 -5.02 1.16 -2.77
C ALA A 63 -3.93 1.20 -3.87
N ARG A 64 -2.68 1.46 -3.46
CA ARG A 64 -1.52 1.28 -4.34
C ARG A 64 -1.33 -0.20 -4.62
N VAL A 65 -1.03 -0.57 -5.87
CA VAL A 65 -0.79 -1.97 -6.27
C VAL A 65 0.69 -2.20 -6.51
N ILE A 66 1.23 -3.28 -5.95
CA ILE A 66 2.54 -3.84 -6.29
C ILE A 66 2.30 -5.20 -6.92
N ASP A 67 2.73 -5.41 -8.17
CA ASP A 67 2.70 -6.73 -8.81
C ASP A 67 4.01 -7.49 -8.50
N ALA A 68 3.89 -8.55 -7.71
CA ALA A 68 4.99 -9.39 -7.25
C ALA A 68 5.08 -10.73 -8.01
N ARG A 69 4.50 -10.83 -9.22
CA ARG A 69 4.60 -12.05 -10.03
C ARG A 69 6.04 -12.56 -10.18
N GLY A 70 6.24 -13.82 -9.83
CA GLY A 70 7.56 -14.48 -9.88
C GLY A 70 8.54 -14.00 -8.80
N ARG A 71 8.07 -13.23 -7.81
CA ARG A 71 8.87 -12.73 -6.69
C ARG A 71 8.39 -13.34 -5.37
N TYR A 72 9.30 -13.35 -4.40
CA TYR A 72 9.01 -13.74 -3.03
C TYR A 72 8.73 -12.50 -2.18
N VAL A 73 7.83 -12.64 -1.20
CA VAL A 73 7.52 -11.63 -0.19
C VAL A 73 7.89 -12.21 1.18
N PHE A 74 8.83 -11.58 1.87
CA PHE A 74 9.35 -12.00 3.16
C PHE A 74 8.90 -11.04 4.29
N PRO A 75 8.90 -11.52 5.56
CA PRO A 75 8.68 -10.68 6.74
C PRO A 75 9.74 -9.58 6.91
#